data_AF-A0ABD4ADF5-F1
#
_entry.id   AF-A0ABD4ADF5-F1
#
_cell.length_a   1.000
_cell.length_b   1.000
_cell.length_c   1.000
_cell.angle_alpha   90.00
_cell.angle_beta   90.00
_cell.angle_gamma   90.00
#
_symmetry.space_group_name_H-M   'P 1'
#
loop_
_entity.id
_entity.type
_entity.pdbx_description
1 polymer ?
#
loop_
_entity_poly.entity_id
_entity_poly.type
_entity_poly.pdbx_seq_one_letter_code
_entity_poly.pdbx_strand_id
1 'polypeptide(L)'
;MEFQPMIHPRIHRTHPDIDQQDILEVWRNALVSAPVINSQGSRKVWLTLGFDGQGRLMELASVNDEARLWMVFHAMTPPSHKTLREFLTRGRD
;
A
#
# COMPACT_ATOMS: atom_id res chain seq x y z
N MET A 1 5.99 -4.95 20.50
CA MET A 1 4.75 -4.48 19.86
C MET A 1 5.09 -4.14 18.43
N GLU A 2 4.58 -4.91 17.46
CA GLU A 2 4.65 -4.50 16.06
C GLU A 2 3.72 -3.31 15.86
N PHE A 3 4.22 -2.27 15.18
CA PHE A 3 3.43 -1.09 14.86
C PHE A 3 2.46 -1.42 13.71
N GLN A 4 1.16 -1.38 13.97
CA GLN A 4 0.14 -1.57 12.95
C GLN A 4 -0.32 -0.22 12.39
N PRO A 5 -0.51 -0.10 11.06
CA PRO A 5 -1.03 1.12 10.47
C PRO A 5 -2.52 1.26 10.78
N MET A 6 -2.99 2.50 10.82
CA MET A 6 -4.43 2.78 10.74
C MET A 6 -4.94 2.45 9.34
N ILE A 7 -6.12 1.84 9.25
CA ILE A 7 -6.72 1.44 7.97
C ILE A 7 -7.94 2.32 7.73
N HIS A 8 -7.91 3.11 6.64
CA HIS A 8 -8.97 4.06 6.36
C HIS A 8 -10.24 3.33 5.89
N PRO A 9 -11.43 3.58 6.48
CA PRO A 9 -12.67 2.86 6.18
C PRO A 9 -13.13 2.94 4.71
N ARG A 10 -12.61 3.89 3.94
CA ARG A 10 -12.89 4.00 2.49
C ARG A 10 -12.48 2.75 1.73
N ILE A 11 -11.42 2.05 2.15
CA ILE A 11 -10.91 0.87 1.43
C ILE A 11 -12.03 -0.17 1.32
N HIS A 12 -12.62 -0.58 2.44
CA HIS A 12 -13.70 -1.58 2.46
C HIS A 12 -15.00 -1.09 1.79
N ARG A 13 -15.21 0.23 1.65
CA ARG A 13 -16.33 0.76 0.86
C ARG A 13 -16.12 0.64 -0.64
N THR A 14 -14.86 0.71 -1.10
CA THR A 14 -14.51 0.65 -2.53
C THR A 14 -14.17 -0.78 -2.97
N HIS A 15 -13.59 -1.57 -2.07
CA HIS A 15 -13.19 -2.97 -2.27
C HIS A 15 -13.71 -3.82 -1.09
N PRO A 16 -15.01 -4.18 -1.08
CA PRO A 16 -15.62 -4.96 0.01
C PRO A 16 -15.05 -6.38 0.15
N ASP A 17 -14.33 -6.85 -0.87
CA ASP A 17 -13.66 -8.15 -0.97
C ASP A 17 -12.22 -8.15 -0.42
N ILE A 18 -11.74 -6.99 0.03
CA ILE A 18 -10.45 -6.85 0.71
C ILE A 18 -10.73 -6.70 2.21
N ASP A 19 -10.30 -7.68 2.99
CA ASP A 19 -10.44 -7.66 4.44
C ASP A 19 -9.32 -6.87 5.10
N GLN A 20 -9.57 -6.42 6.34
CA GLN A 20 -8.57 -5.69 7.12
C GLN A 20 -7.30 -6.55 7.33
N GLN A 21 -7.48 -7.86 7.49
CA GLN A 21 -6.38 -8.80 7.69
C GLN A 21 -5.50 -8.92 6.44
N ASP A 22 -6.08 -8.94 5.23
CA ASP A 22 -5.32 -8.96 3.97
C ASP A 22 -4.35 -7.76 3.91
N ILE A 23 -4.84 -6.56 4.27
CA ILE A 23 -4.05 -5.33 4.30
C ILE A 23 -2.90 -5.44 5.31
N LEU A 24 -3.17 -5.96 6.51
CA LEU A 24 -2.16 -6.12 7.56
C LEU A 24 -1.10 -7.16 7.19
N GLU A 25 -1.46 -8.21 6.45
CA GLU A 25 -0.53 -9.22 5.97
C GLU A 25 0.41 -8.66 4.91
N VAL A 26 -0.13 -7.90 3.95
CA VAL A 26 0.68 -7.19 2.96
C VAL A 26 1.60 -6.17 3.62
N TRP A 27 1.13 -5.48 4.67
CA TRP A 27 1.94 -4.52 5.43
C TRP A 27 3.12 -5.20 6.14
N ARG A 28 2.87 -6.31 6.84
CA ARG A 28 3.91 -7.05 7.57
C ARG A 28 4.92 -7.71 6.62
N ASN A 29 4.44 -8.21 5.48
CA ASN A 29 5.23 -8.99 4.52
C ASN A 29 5.50 -8.22 3.22
N ALA A 30 5.68 -6.90 3.31
CA ALA A 30 5.95 -6.06 2.16
C ALA A 30 7.18 -6.56 1.39
N LEU A 31 7.02 -6.78 0.08
CA LEU A 31 8.13 -7.14 -0.81
C LEU A 31 8.97 -5.90 -1.15
N VAL A 32 8.28 -4.79 -1.38
CA VAL A 32 8.90 -3.50 -1.68
C VAL A 32 7.98 -2.37 -1.23
N SER A 33 8.57 -1.31 -0.71
CA SER A 33 7.88 -0.06 -0.39
C SER A 33 8.73 1.13 -0.83
N ALA A 34 8.13 2.08 -1.51
CA ALA A 34 8.84 3.27 -1.97
C ALA A 34 7.95 4.51 -1.97
N PRO A 35 8.53 5.70 -1.68
CA PRO A 35 7.81 6.94 -1.85
C PRO A 35 7.62 7.23 -3.35
N VAL A 36 6.44 7.74 -3.67
CA VAL A 36 6.07 8.28 -4.97
C VAL A 36 5.50 9.68 -4.80
N ILE A 37 5.71 10.53 -5.81
CA ILE A 37 5.04 11.82 -5.90
C ILE A 37 3.62 11.56 -6.40
N ASN A 38 2.61 11.96 -5.63
CA ASN A 38 1.22 11.83 -6.08
C ASN A 38 0.95 12.75 -7.29
N SER A 39 -0.18 12.54 -7.98
CA SER A 39 -0.55 13.33 -9.16
C SER A 39 -0.72 14.83 -8.91
N GLN A 40 -0.82 15.24 -7.64
CA GLN A 40 -0.96 16.63 -7.22
C GLN A 40 0.38 17.26 -6.79
N GLY A 41 1.50 16.54 -6.93
CA GLY A 41 2.86 17.04 -6.66
C GLY A 41 3.17 17.34 -5.19
N SER A 42 2.23 17.11 -4.26
CA SER A 42 2.23 17.78 -2.94
C SER A 42 2.42 16.85 -1.75
N ARG A 43 2.24 15.52 -1.89
CA ARG A 43 2.43 14.57 -0.78
C ARG A 43 3.27 13.37 -1.18
N LYS A 44 4.20 13.01 -0.29
CA LYS A 44 4.90 11.73 -0.31
C LYS A 44 3.89 10.64 0.07
N VAL A 45 3.41 9.93 -0.93
CA VAL A 45 2.64 8.70 -0.74
C VAL A 45 3.63 7.55 -0.82
N TRP A 46 3.50 6.58 0.05
CA TRP A 46 4.25 5.33 -0.05
C TRP A 46 3.37 4.31 -0.74
N LEU A 47 3.85 3.82 -1.89
CA LEU A 47 3.30 2.60 -2.48
C LEU A 47 4.04 1.42 -1.87
N THR A 48 3.30 0.36 -1.58
CA THR A 48 3.83 -0.90 -1.06
C THR A 48 3.22 -2.05 -1.86
N LEU A 49 4.05 -2.99 -2.29
CA LEU A 49 3.61 -4.24 -2.89
C LEU A 49 3.92 -5.39 -1.95
N GLY A 50 2.99 -6.34 -1.84
CA GLY A 50 3.18 -7.57 -1.08
C GLY A 50 2.07 -8.57 -1.36
N PHE A 51 2.19 -9.76 -0.78
CA PHE A 51 1.16 -10.79 -0.85
C PHE A 51 0.31 -10.77 0.42
N ASP A 52 -1.00 -10.94 0.27
CA ASP A 52 -1.87 -11.28 1.40
C ASP A 52 -1.71 -12.76 1.80
N GLY A 53 -2.38 -13.18 2.86
CA GLY A 53 -2.36 -14.57 3.35
C GLY A 53 -3.06 -15.57 2.44
N GLN A 54 -3.73 -15.10 1.38
CA GLN A 54 -4.31 -15.94 0.33
C GLN A 54 -3.36 -16.07 -0.88
N GLY A 55 -2.20 -15.41 -0.85
CA GLY A 55 -1.22 -15.41 -1.94
C GLY A 55 -1.59 -14.49 -3.11
N ARG A 56 -2.56 -13.58 -2.95
CA ARG A 56 -2.87 -12.56 -3.96
C ARG A 56 -1.86 -11.42 -3.84
N LEU A 57 -1.28 -10.99 -4.95
CA LEU A 57 -0.43 -9.80 -4.98
C LEU A 57 -1.31 -8.55 -4.81
N MET A 58 -0.92 -7.66 -3.91
CA MET A 58 -1.69 -6.46 -3.58
C MET A 58 -0.81 -5.21 -3.58
N GLU A 59 -1.41 -4.06 -3.91
CA GLU A 59 -0.84 -2.75 -3.64
C GLU A 59 -1.51 -2.08 -2.44
N LEU A 60 -0.71 -1.39 -1.63
CA LEU A 60 -1.17 -0.46 -0.60
C LEU A 60 -0.64 0.93 -0.91
N ALA A 61 -1.48 1.95 -0.76
CA ALA A 61 -1.05 3.34 -0.68
C ALA A 61 -1.20 3.86 0.75
N SER A 62 -0.10 4.40 1.28
CA SER A 62 -0.04 4.89 2.65
C SER A 62 0.60 6.26 2.76
N VAL A 63 0.27 6.95 3.84
CA VAL A 63 0.94 8.18 4.28
C VAL A 63 1.44 7.98 5.70
N ASN A 64 2.50 8.71 6.03
CA ASN A 64 3.02 8.84 7.38
C ASN A 64 2.85 10.28 7.82
N ASP A 65 2.35 10.51 9.04
CA ASP A 65 2.30 11.86 9.62
C ASP A 65 3.64 12.23 10.30
N GLU A 66 3.73 13.46 10.82
CA GLU A 66 4.93 13.93 11.52
C GLU A 66 5.23 13.14 12.80
N ALA A 67 4.23 12.49 13.39
CA ALA A 67 4.35 11.62 14.56
C ALA A 67 4.76 10.19 14.21
N ARG A 68 5.11 9.93 12.95
CA ARG A 68 5.46 8.60 12.41
C ARG A 68 4.33 7.59 12.47
N LEU A 69 3.08 8.03 12.55
CA LEU A 69 1.92 7.16 12.45
C LEU A 69 1.58 6.92 10.98
N TRP A 70 1.42 5.65 10.64
CA TRP A 70 1.07 5.23 9.28
C TRP A 70 -0.44 5.06 9.13
N MET A 71 -0.95 5.54 7.99
CA MET A 71 -2.33 5.29 7.58
C MET A 71 -2.34 4.74 6.15
N VAL A 72 -2.91 3.55 5.98
CA VAL A 72 -3.23 2.99 4.67
C VAL A 72 -4.59 3.53 4.25
N PHE A 73 -4.65 4.22 3.11
CA PHE A 73 -5.87 4.86 2.62
C PHE A 73 -6.37 4.31 1.29
N HIS A 74 -5.57 3.47 0.63
CA HIS A 74 -5.96 2.72 -0.55
C HIS A 74 -5.32 1.33 -0.50
N ALA A 75 -6.06 0.33 -0.96
CA ALA A 75 -5.57 -1.00 -1.23
C ALA A 75 -6.27 -1.51 -2.49
N MET A 76 -5.56 -2.30 -3.30
CA MET A 76 -6.12 -2.89 -4.52
C MET A 76 -5.45 -4.24 -4.80
N THR A 77 -6.25 -5.17 -5.30
CA THR A 77 -5.81 -6.48 -5.78
C THR A 77 -6.56 -6.81 -7.08
N PRO A 78 -5.87 -7.20 -8.19
CA PRO A 78 -4.41 -7.15 -8.37
C PRO A 78 -3.86 -5.71 -8.39
N PRO A 79 -2.53 -5.49 -8.27
CA PRO A 79 -1.96 -4.14 -8.33
C PRO A 79 -2.23 -3.44 -9.65
N SER A 80 -2.32 -2.12 -9.62
CA SER A 80 -2.51 -1.31 -10.81
C SER A 80 -1.27 -1.34 -11.72
N HIS A 81 -1.48 -1.21 -13.02
CA HIS A 81 -0.37 -1.11 -13.99
C HIS A 81 0.58 0.05 -13.67
N LYS A 82 0.05 1.13 -13.10
CA LYS A 82 0.84 2.29 -12.68
C LYS A 82 1.81 1.90 -11.58
N THR A 83 1.33 1.26 -10.52
CA THR A 83 2.17 0.80 -9.41
C THR A 83 3.22 -0.20 -9.88
N LEU A 84 2.82 -1.16 -10.70
CA LEU A 84 3.78 -2.11 -11.28
C LEU A 84 4.86 -1.40 -12.10
N ARG A 85 4.51 -0.38 -12.89
CA ARG A 85 5.49 0.42 -13.64
C ARG A 85 6.47 1.11 -12.68
N GLU A 86 5.98 1.79 -11.65
CA GLU A 86 6.83 2.48 -10.66
C GLU A 86 7.88 1.56 -10.03
N PHE A 87 7.53 0.30 -9.75
CA PHE A 87 8.47 -0.65 -9.14
C PHE A 87 9.34 -1.42 -10.14
N LEU A 88 8.80 -1.78 -11.30
CA LEU A 88 9.55 -2.59 -12.29
C LEU A 88 10.51 -1.75 -13.14
N THR A 89 10.30 -0.45 -13.28
CA THR A 89 11.23 0.41 -14.03
C THR A 89 12.38 0.93 -13.17
N ARG A 90 12.22 1.06 -11.85
CA ARG A 90 13.28 1.53 -10.93
C ARG A 90 14.40 0.51 -10.69
N GLY A 91 14.21 -0.76 -11.06
CA GLY A 91 15.23 -1.81 -10.92
C GLY A 91 16.15 -1.99 -12.13
N ARG A 92 16.13 -1.07 -13.11
CA ARG A 92 16.94 -1.15 -14.34
C ARG A 92 18.05 -0.08 -14.43
N ASP A 93 18.27 0.67 -13.36
CA ASP A 93 19.28 1.72 -13.28
C ASP A 93 20.48 1.26 -12.43
#